data_AF-A0A432SE90-F1
#
_entry.id   AF-A0A432SE90-F1
#
_cell.length_a   1.000
_cell.length_b   1.000
_cell.length_c   1.000
_cell.angle_alpha   90.00
_cell.angle_beta   90.00
_cell.angle_gamma   90.00
#
_symmetry.space_group_name_H-M   'P 1'
#
loop_
_entity.id
_entity.type
_entity.pdbx_description
1 polymer ?
#
loop_
_entity_poly.entity_id
_entity_poly.type
_entity_poly.pdbx_seq_one_letter_code
_entity_poly.pdbx_strand_id
1 'polypeptide(L)'
;MSVFIIAEAGVNHNGSLERAKQLVDVARDAGADAVKFQTFKTEHLVSKHAPKAAYQQTHTDAAESQFEMIQKLELDVEAHKALFTYCEQKQIMFLSTAFDLESIHLLDNLGLGIFKIPSIIGLFYI
;
A
#
# COMPACT_ATOMS: atom_id res chain seq x y z
N MET A 1 18.98 -19.39 -11.27
CA MET A 1 18.04 -18.64 -10.42
C MET A 1 18.07 -17.20 -10.90
N SER A 2 16.94 -16.65 -11.36
CA SER A 2 16.83 -15.23 -11.74
C SER A 2 16.48 -14.40 -10.50
N VAL A 3 16.88 -13.13 -10.50
CA VAL A 3 16.48 -12.16 -9.47
C VAL A 3 14.99 -11.84 -9.65
N PHE A 4 14.25 -11.79 -8.55
CA PHE A 4 12.85 -11.37 -8.53
C PHE A 4 12.76 -9.90 -8.09
N ILE A 5 12.23 -9.04 -8.95
CA ILE A 5 12.19 -7.59 -8.79
C ILE A 5 10.78 -7.14 -8.40
N ILE A 6 10.69 -6.47 -7.25
CA ILE A 6 9.44 -5.89 -6.74
C ILE A 6 9.53 -4.37 -6.87
N ALA A 7 8.64 -3.78 -7.67
CA ALA A 7 8.44 -2.34 -7.72
C ALA A 7 7.56 -1.90 -6.54
N GLU A 8 8.13 -1.19 -5.55
CA GLU A 8 7.38 -0.65 -4.42
C GLU A 8 6.59 0.61 -4.83
N ALA A 9 5.30 0.44 -5.08
CA ALA A 9 4.38 1.56 -5.25
C ALA A 9 4.01 2.19 -3.90
N GLY A 10 3.88 1.37 -2.84
CA GLY A 10 3.55 1.83 -1.50
C GLY A 10 2.24 2.62 -1.49
N VAL A 11 2.30 3.84 -0.96
CA VAL A 11 1.19 4.81 -0.93
C VAL A 11 1.31 5.93 -1.98
N ASN A 12 2.21 5.80 -2.96
CA ASN A 12 2.51 6.85 -3.97
C ASN A 12 1.35 7.12 -4.95
N HIS A 13 0.27 6.36 -4.84
CA HIS A 13 -0.99 6.59 -5.53
C HIS A 13 -1.82 7.73 -4.94
N ASN A 14 -1.46 8.26 -3.75
CA ASN A 14 -2.11 9.42 -3.12
C ASN A 14 -3.64 9.26 -3.03
N GLY A 15 -4.12 8.08 -2.64
CA GLY A 15 -5.56 7.76 -2.56
C GLY A 15 -6.30 7.61 -3.90
N SER A 16 -5.61 7.74 -5.04
CA SER A 16 -6.24 7.65 -6.37
C SER A 16 -6.05 6.27 -7.00
N LEU A 17 -7.15 5.58 -7.29
CA LEU A 17 -7.12 4.32 -8.05
C LEU A 17 -6.50 4.50 -9.45
N GLU A 18 -6.81 5.60 -10.13
CA GLU A 18 -6.25 5.86 -11.47
C GLU A 18 -4.73 6.04 -11.41
N ARG A 19 -4.23 6.75 -10.40
CA ARG A 19 -2.78 6.86 -10.17
C ARG A 19 -2.16 5.52 -9.79
N ALA A 20 -2.85 4.68 -9.01
CA ALA A 20 -2.39 3.33 -8.71
C ALA A 20 -2.24 2.48 -9.98
N LYS A 21 -3.20 2.54 -10.92
CA LYS A 21 -3.12 1.88 -12.22
C LYS A 21 -1.93 2.39 -13.06
N GLN A 22 -1.68 3.70 -13.05
CA GLN A 22 -0.50 4.27 -13.71
C GLN A 22 0.81 3.72 -13.11
N LEU A 23 0.89 3.50 -11.80
CA LEU A 23 2.06 2.88 -11.17
C LEU A 23 2.21 1.41 -11.61
N VAL A 24 1.12 0.68 -11.83
CA VAL A 24 1.15 -0.68 -12.39
C VAL A 24 1.71 -0.66 -13.81
N ASP A 25 1.31 0.30 -14.64
CA ASP A 25 1.83 0.47 -16.00
C ASP A 25 3.33 0.78 -16.01
N VAL A 26 3.78 1.70 -15.15
CA VAL A 26 5.22 2.01 -15.06
C VAL A 26 6.02 0.81 -14.56
N ALA A 27 5.51 0.06 -13.57
CA ALA A 27 6.19 -1.12 -13.05
C ALA A 27 6.32 -2.23 -14.12
N ARG A 28 5.25 -2.45 -14.88
CA ARG A 28 5.22 -3.33 -16.06
C ARG A 28 6.28 -2.95 -17.07
N ASP A 29 6.26 -1.69 -17.51
CA ASP A 29 7.10 -1.19 -18.59
C ASP A 29 8.58 -1.20 -18.19
N ALA A 30 8.86 -1.05 -16.89
CA ALA A 30 10.19 -1.19 -16.32
C ALA A 30 10.68 -2.66 -16.22
N GLY A 31 9.81 -3.65 -16.47
CA GLY A 31 10.14 -5.07 -16.42
C GLY A 31 10.17 -5.66 -15.00
N ALA A 32 9.42 -5.09 -14.05
CA ALA A 32 9.30 -5.67 -12.71
C ALA A 32 8.44 -6.94 -12.73
N ASP A 33 8.78 -7.91 -11.87
CA ASP A 33 8.01 -9.16 -11.72
C ASP A 33 6.73 -8.95 -10.89
N ALA A 34 6.80 -8.04 -9.92
CA ALA A 34 5.69 -7.66 -9.06
C ALA A 34 5.63 -6.16 -8.82
N VAL A 35 4.43 -5.66 -8.55
CA VAL A 35 4.19 -4.32 -8.00
C VAL A 35 3.58 -4.47 -6.62
N LYS A 36 4.15 -3.76 -5.63
CA LYS A 36 3.74 -3.87 -4.23
C LYS A 36 3.13 -2.58 -3.69
N PHE A 37 1.94 -2.72 -3.13
CA PHE A 37 1.18 -1.66 -2.46
C PHE A 37 1.19 -1.84 -0.94
N GLN A 38 0.54 -0.93 -0.23
CA GLN A 38 0.32 -0.99 1.21
C GLN A 38 -1.18 -0.91 1.49
N THR A 39 -1.69 -1.84 2.29
CA THR A 39 -3.11 -1.95 2.64
C THR A 39 -3.24 -1.77 4.13
N PHE A 40 -4.02 -0.78 4.54
CA PHE A 40 -4.21 -0.44 5.94
C PHE A 40 -5.57 0.21 6.14
N LYS A 41 -6.06 0.12 7.38
CA LYS A 41 -7.10 0.97 7.93
C LYS A 41 -6.47 2.03 8.80
N THR A 42 -6.69 3.28 8.46
CA THR A 42 -6.11 4.44 9.16
C THR A 42 -6.44 4.39 10.66
N GLU A 43 -7.67 3.99 10.99
CA GLU A 43 -8.18 3.84 12.36
C GLU A 43 -7.40 2.84 13.21
N HIS A 44 -6.83 1.81 12.59
CA HIS A 44 -6.06 0.77 13.27
C HIS A 44 -4.55 1.07 13.31
N LEU A 45 -4.08 1.96 12.43
CA LEU A 45 -2.65 2.23 12.25
C LEU A 45 -2.18 3.50 12.99
N VAL A 46 -3.03 4.52 13.12
CA VAL A 46 -2.61 5.85 13.58
C VAL A 46 -3.49 6.31 14.74
N SER A 47 -2.86 6.62 15.87
CA SER A 47 -3.55 7.32 16.95
C SER A 47 -3.98 8.71 16.50
N LYS A 48 -5.21 9.10 16.82
CA LYS A 48 -5.73 10.46 16.57
C LYS A 48 -4.90 11.56 17.23
N HIS A 49 -4.06 11.22 18.20
CA HIS A 49 -3.19 12.15 18.93
C HIS A 49 -1.72 12.08 18.49
N ALA A 50 -1.38 11.25 17.49
CA ALA A 50 0.00 11.12 17.02
C ALA A 50 0.47 12.41 16.34
N PRO A 51 1.59 13.01 16.77
CA PRO A 51 2.17 14.15 16.07
C PRO A 51 2.74 13.71 14.71
N LYS A 52 2.68 14.60 13.72
CA LYS A 52 3.37 14.40 12.43
C LYS A 52 4.87 14.29 12.65
N ALA A 53 5.54 13.45 11.86
CA ALA A 53 7.00 13.41 11.86
C ALA A 53 7.57 14.76 11.39
N ALA A 54 8.76 15.13 11.86
CA ALA A 54 9.35 16.44 11.60
C ALA A 54 9.43 16.81 10.11
N TYR A 55 9.74 15.84 9.24
CA TYR A 55 9.77 16.06 7.79
C TYR A 55 8.38 16.25 7.17
N GLN A 56 7.32 15.71 7.78
CA GLN A 56 5.95 15.87 7.28
C GLN A 56 5.42 17.26 7.59
N GLN A 57 5.79 17.82 8.74
CA GLN A 57 5.40 19.18 9.13
C GLN A 57 5.83 20.26 8.12
N THR A 58 6.92 20.03 7.37
CA THR A 58 7.44 20.99 6.39
C THR A 58 6.95 20.73 4.96
N HIS A 59 6.42 19.55 4.65
CA HIS A 59 6.05 19.13 3.29
C HIS A 59 4.54 18.89 3.11
N THR A 60 3.77 18.85 4.19
CA THR A 60 2.30 18.72 4.15
C THR A 60 1.65 19.89 4.89
N ASP A 61 0.33 20.03 4.75
CA ASP A 61 -0.41 21.11 5.38
C ASP A 61 -0.17 21.11 6.89
N ALA A 62 0.32 22.21 7.44
CA ALA A 62 0.65 22.35 8.85
C ALA A 62 -0.57 22.13 9.76
N ALA A 63 -1.77 22.47 9.30
CA ALA A 63 -3.02 22.34 10.05
C ALA A 63 -3.61 20.91 10.05
N GLU A 64 -3.16 20.04 9.13
CA GLU A 64 -3.67 18.67 9.01
C GLU A 64 -3.04 17.73 10.05
N SER A 65 -3.83 16.88 10.69
CA SER A 65 -3.31 15.84 11.59
C SER A 65 -2.65 14.68 10.82
N GLN A 66 -1.80 13.90 11.49
CA GLN A 66 -1.20 12.69 10.91
C GLN A 66 -2.28 11.70 10.43
N PHE A 67 -3.39 11.63 11.18
CA PHE A 67 -4.53 10.77 10.87
C PHE A 67 -5.19 11.18 9.56
N GLU A 68 -5.55 12.46 9.41
CA GLU A 68 -6.21 12.98 8.19
C GLU A 68 -5.33 12.78 6.95
N MET A 69 -4.03 13.02 7.07
CA MET A 69 -3.09 12.82 5.98
C MET A 69 -3.02 11.34 5.55
N ILE A 70 -2.94 10.40 6.50
CA ILE A 70 -2.90 8.96 6.17
C ILE A 70 -4.25 8.47 5.66
N GLN A 71 -5.36 9.01 6.16
CA GLN A 71 -6.71 8.67 5.70
C GLN A 71 -6.89 8.95 4.20
N LYS A 72 -6.30 10.04 3.70
CA LYS A 72 -6.30 10.35 2.25
C LYS A 72 -5.54 9.34 1.40
N LEU A 73 -4.66 8.54 2.00
CA LEU A 73 -3.89 7.52 1.31
C LEU A 73 -4.58 6.15 1.35
N GLU A 74 -5.62 5.98 2.16
CA GLU A 74 -6.36 4.73 2.26
C GLU A 74 -7.15 4.48 0.97
N LEU A 75 -6.96 3.29 0.37
CA LEU A 75 -7.81 2.80 -0.72
C LEU A 75 -8.88 1.88 -0.13
N ASP A 76 -10.12 2.01 -0.60
CA ASP A 76 -11.20 1.14 -0.19
C ASP A 76 -11.08 -0.28 -0.80
N VAL A 77 -11.97 -1.17 -0.37
CA VAL A 77 -12.00 -2.58 -0.79
C VAL A 77 -12.22 -2.71 -2.30
N GLU A 78 -13.09 -1.89 -2.89
CA GLU A 78 -13.40 -1.96 -4.32
C GLU A 78 -12.23 -1.46 -5.17
N ALA A 79 -11.51 -0.44 -4.71
CA ALA A 79 -10.27 0.02 -5.31
C ALA A 79 -9.20 -1.08 -5.27
N HIS A 80 -9.07 -1.82 -4.17
CA HIS A 80 -8.13 -2.95 -4.08
C HIS A 80 -8.50 -4.09 -5.04
N LYS A 81 -9.78 -4.45 -5.15
CA LYS A 81 -10.27 -5.44 -6.13
C LYS A 81 -9.98 -5.01 -7.55
N ALA A 82 -10.32 -3.76 -7.90
CA ALA A 82 -10.08 -3.21 -9.22
C ALA A 82 -8.59 -3.19 -9.57
N LEU A 83 -7.73 -2.84 -8.62
CA LEU A 83 -6.28 -2.81 -8.78
C LEU A 83 -5.69 -4.22 -8.94
N PHE A 84 -6.19 -5.19 -8.17
CA PHE A 84 -5.82 -6.60 -8.32
C PHE A 84 -6.14 -7.12 -9.73
N THR A 85 -7.39 -6.96 -10.18
CA THR A 85 -7.79 -7.33 -11.55
C THR A 85 -6.98 -6.61 -12.61
N TYR A 86 -6.64 -5.34 -12.40
CA TYR A 86 -5.80 -4.59 -13.34
C TYR A 86 -4.39 -5.16 -13.45
N CYS A 87 -3.80 -5.59 -12.33
CA CYS A 87 -2.49 -6.26 -12.34
C CYS A 87 -2.53 -7.58 -13.10
N GLU A 88 -3.60 -8.37 -12.94
CA GLU A 88 -3.82 -9.61 -13.70
C GLU A 88 -3.91 -9.35 -15.20
N GLN A 89 -4.74 -8.38 -15.61
CA GLN A 89 -4.91 -7.99 -17.02
C GLN A 89 -3.60 -7.57 -17.66
N LYS A 90 -2.80 -6.82 -16.89
CA LYS A 90 -1.53 -6.35 -17.37
C LYS A 90 -0.49 -7.50 -17.34
N GLN A 91 -0.68 -8.55 -16.53
CA GLN A 91 0.18 -9.73 -16.31
C GLN A 91 1.35 -9.52 -15.32
N ILE A 92 1.19 -8.72 -14.26
CA ILE A 92 2.24 -8.46 -13.21
C ILE A 92 1.69 -8.99 -11.90
N MET A 93 2.56 -9.56 -11.07
CA MET A 93 2.11 -10.00 -9.76
C MET A 93 1.71 -8.80 -8.91
N PHE A 94 0.47 -8.81 -8.42
CA PHE A 94 0.05 -7.89 -7.38
C PHE A 94 0.56 -8.39 -6.03
N LEU A 95 1.22 -7.50 -5.28
CA LEU A 95 1.57 -7.73 -3.89
C LEU A 95 1.05 -6.57 -3.04
N SER A 96 0.78 -6.84 -1.77
CA SER A 96 0.57 -5.79 -0.79
C SER A 96 1.12 -6.17 0.57
N THR A 97 1.36 -5.15 1.38
CA THR A 97 1.76 -5.26 2.78
C THR A 97 0.56 -4.84 3.63
N ALA A 98 -0.04 -5.78 4.37
CA ALA A 98 -1.11 -5.48 5.31
C ALA A 98 -0.55 -4.97 6.64
N PHE A 99 -1.16 -3.92 7.20
CA PHE A 99 -0.76 -3.34 8.48
C PHE A 99 -1.74 -3.60 9.63
N ASP A 100 -2.89 -4.20 9.34
CA ASP A 100 -3.92 -4.57 10.32
C ASP A 100 -4.63 -5.87 9.89
N LEU A 101 -5.41 -6.47 10.79
CA LEU A 101 -6.08 -7.74 10.56
C LEU A 101 -7.13 -7.67 9.44
N GLU A 102 -7.89 -6.58 9.34
CA GLU A 102 -8.88 -6.41 8.27
C GLU A 102 -8.20 -6.38 6.90
N SER A 103 -7.07 -5.70 6.82
CA SER A 103 -6.22 -5.67 5.63
C SER A 103 -5.66 -7.05 5.27
N ILE A 104 -5.28 -7.87 6.25
CA ILE A 104 -4.88 -9.27 5.99
C ILE A 104 -6.04 -10.06 5.39
N HIS A 105 -7.23 -9.98 5.99
CA HIS A 105 -8.42 -10.67 5.48
C HIS A 105 -8.82 -10.21 4.08
N LEU A 106 -8.71 -8.91 3.79
CA LEU A 106 -8.94 -8.38 2.45
C LEU A 106 -7.99 -9.04 1.43
N LEU A 107 -6.69 -9.06 1.73
CA LEU A 107 -5.68 -9.64 0.82
C LEU A 107 -5.84 -11.15 0.65
N ASP A 108 -6.19 -11.87 1.71
CA ASP A 108 -6.49 -13.31 1.65
C ASP A 108 -7.71 -13.60 0.76
N ASN A 109 -8.78 -12.81 0.91
CA ASN A 109 -9.99 -12.92 0.08
C ASN A 109 -9.75 -12.57 -1.40
N LEU A 110 -8.73 -11.75 -1.71
CA LEU A 110 -8.29 -11.49 -3.08
C LEU A 110 -7.46 -12.64 -3.67
N GLY A 111 -7.10 -13.65 -2.87
CA GLY A 111 -6.34 -14.82 -3.30
C GLY A 111 -4.82 -14.59 -3.35
N LEU A 112 -4.27 -13.66 -2.56
CA LEU A 112 -2.82 -13.46 -2.51
C LEU A 112 -2.15 -14.69 -1.89
N GLY A 113 -1.28 -15.35 -2.66
CA GLY A 113 -0.46 -16.48 -2.18
C GLY A 113 0.80 -16.08 -1.43
N ILE A 114 1.16 -14.79 -1.42
CA ILE A 114 2.39 -14.25 -0.80
C ILE A 114 2.04 -13.00 0.01
N PHE A 115 2.42 -12.99 1.28
CA PHE A 115 2.24 -11.86 2.19
C PHE A 115 3.57 -11.22 2.55
N LYS A 116 3.68 -9.91 2.38
CA LYS A 116 4.82 -9.14 2.91
C LYS A 116 4.49 -8.68 4.33
N ILE A 117 5.36 -9.00 5.29
CA ILE A 117 5.27 -8.49 6.66
C ILE A 117 6.05 -7.17 6.75
N PRO A 118 5.46 -6.05 7.23
CA PRO A 118 6.17 -4.79 7.38
C PRO A 118 7.16 -4.85 8.55
N SER A 119 8.30 -4.15 8.42
CA SER A 119 9.35 -4.17 9.46
C SER A 119 8.89 -3.63 10.81
N ILE A 120 7.92 -2.72 10.83
CA ILE A 120 7.35 -2.16 12.06
C ILE A 120 6.64 -3.21 12.93
N ILE A 121 6.05 -4.24 12.32
CA ILE A 121 5.44 -5.36 13.03
C ILE A 121 6.52 -6.35 13.49
N GLY A 122 7.59 -6.50 12.71
CA GLY A 122 8.71 -7.40 13.04
C GLY A 122 9.42 -7.06 14.35
N LEU A 123 9.36 -5.82 14.82
CA LEU A 123 9.97 -5.40 16.10
C LEU A 123 9.24 -5.89 17.35
N PHE A 124 8.02 -6.43 17.23
CA PHE A 124 7.26 -6.96 18.37
C PHE A 124 7.39 -8.49 18.53
N TYR A 125 8.11 -9.16 17.63
CA TYR A 125 8.25 -10.63 17.59
C TYR A 125 9.71 -11.12 17.55
N ILE A 126 10.69 -10.24 17.82
CA ILE A 126 12.11 -10.58 18.02
C ILE A 126 12.51 -10.07 19.41
#